data_AF-A0A519SBG9-F1
#
_entry.id   AF-A0A519SBG9-F1
#
_cell.length_a   1.000
_cell.length_b   1.000
_cell.length_c   1.000
_cell.angle_alpha   90.00
_cell.angle_beta   90.00
_cell.angle_gamma   90.00
#
_symmetry.space_group_name_H-M   'P 1'
#
loop_
_entity.id
_entity.type
_entity.pdbx_description
1 polymer ?
#
loop_
_entity_poly.entity_id
_entity_poly.type
_entity_poly.pdbx_seq_one_letter_code
_entity_poly.pdbx_strand_id
1 'polypeptide(L)'
;MEKLVNSYRYLIKKIYPARIYDVVDINLYKEVEKAHFKLEHSLVKDESLFLSYRNALFFFRKHISNAIKDGFGLIRNQLDDSDKYQLEATIQKLDGSLYDINELEEIVSYSNMIFSSYDLDMPLYSKNNEELSQSA
;
A
#
# COMPACT_ATOMS: atom_id res chain seq x y z
N MET A 1 -10.56 -11.61 -1.66
CA MET A 1 -10.02 -11.12 -0.37
C MET A 1 -8.64 -11.64 -0.06
N GLU A 2 -8.41 -12.95 0.07
CA GLU A 2 -7.07 -13.50 0.38
C GLU A 2 -5.98 -13.09 -0.64
N LYS A 3 -6.33 -13.04 -1.93
CA LYS A 3 -5.40 -12.58 -2.98
C LYS A 3 -4.96 -11.12 -2.79
N LEU A 4 -5.90 -10.21 -2.51
CA LEU A 4 -5.60 -8.82 -2.18
C LEU A 4 -4.67 -8.69 -0.97
N VAL A 5 -4.83 -9.51 0.07
CA VAL A 5 -3.89 -9.54 1.22
C VAL A 5 -2.47 -9.81 0.77
N ASN A 6 -2.32 -10.85 -0.04
CA ASN A 6 -1.01 -11.29 -0.47
C ASN A 6 -0.36 -10.25 -1.37
N SER A 7 -1.11 -9.67 -2.31
CA SER A 7 -0.64 -8.56 -3.16
C SER A 7 -0.27 -7.33 -2.33
N TYR A 8 -1.08 -6.94 -1.35
CA TYR A 8 -0.77 -5.80 -0.49
C TYR A 8 0.47 -6.04 0.39
N ARG A 9 0.58 -7.22 1.02
CA ARG A 9 1.77 -7.59 1.80
C ARG A 9 3.04 -7.58 0.95
N TYR A 10 2.94 -8.04 -0.29
CA TYR A 10 4.06 -8.05 -1.22
C TYR A 10 4.48 -6.62 -1.58
N LEU A 11 3.51 -5.73 -1.85
CA LEU A 11 3.75 -4.31 -2.11
C LEU A 11 4.50 -3.64 -0.96
N ILE A 12 3.97 -3.75 0.27
CA ILE A 12 4.58 -3.13 1.45
C ILE A 12 5.99 -3.66 1.71
N LYS A 13 6.23 -4.97 1.53
CA LYS A 13 7.57 -5.56 1.68
C LYS A 13 8.58 -5.02 0.68
N LYS A 14 8.15 -4.71 -0.54
CA LYS A 14 9.01 -4.13 -1.55
C LYS A 14 9.37 -2.68 -1.24
N ILE A 15 8.39 -1.89 -0.84
CA ILE A 15 8.60 -0.45 -0.61
C ILE A 15 9.28 -0.20 0.74
N TYR A 16 8.97 -0.99 1.76
CA TYR A 16 9.49 -0.83 3.12
C TYR A 16 10.16 -2.12 3.64
N PRO A 17 11.21 -2.63 2.99
CA PRO A 17 11.81 -3.94 3.31
C PRO A 17 12.40 -4.01 4.73
N ALA A 18 12.88 -2.88 5.27
CA ALA A 18 13.38 -2.77 6.64
C ALA A 18 12.25 -2.71 7.69
N ARG A 19 11.02 -2.36 7.30
CA ARG A 19 9.84 -2.35 8.16
C ARG A 19 9.15 -3.69 8.05
N ILE A 20 9.77 -4.71 8.63
CA ILE A 20 9.17 -6.04 8.72
C ILE A 20 7.98 -5.94 9.66
N TYR A 21 6.80 -5.66 9.10
CA TYR A 21 5.50 -5.65 9.78
C TYR A 21 5.37 -4.65 10.94
N ASP A 22 5.42 -3.35 10.65
CA ASP A 22 4.79 -2.43 11.58
C ASP A 22 3.32 -2.85 11.70
N VAL A 23 2.92 -3.19 12.93
CA VAL A 23 1.61 -3.75 13.29
C VAL A 23 0.45 -2.93 12.69
N VAL A 24 0.70 -1.64 12.45
CA VAL A 24 -0.20 -0.67 11.82
C VAL A 24 -0.63 -1.07 10.39
N ASP A 25 0.29 -1.53 9.54
CA ASP A 25 0.01 -1.71 8.10
C ASP A 25 -0.87 -2.93 7.83
N ILE A 26 -0.66 -4.02 8.59
CA ILE A 26 -1.52 -5.21 8.54
C ILE A 26 -2.87 -4.96 9.20
N ASN A 27 -2.93 -4.12 10.23
CA ASN A 27 -4.18 -3.83 10.92
C ASN A 27 -5.18 -3.10 10.02
N LEU A 28 -4.72 -2.25 9.10
CA LEU A 28 -5.59 -1.60 8.11
C LEU A 28 -6.34 -2.61 7.24
N TYR A 29 -5.66 -3.65 6.75
CA TYR A 29 -6.32 -4.72 6.00
C TYR A 29 -7.30 -5.50 6.90
N LYS A 30 -6.91 -5.85 8.12
CA LYS A 30 -7.77 -6.60 9.05
C LYS A 30 -9.06 -5.86 9.37
N GLU A 31 -9.01 -4.53 9.48
CA GLU A 31 -10.20 -3.72 9.71
C GLU A 31 -11.15 -3.73 8.49
N VAL A 32 -10.62 -3.74 7.25
CA VAL A 32 -11.45 -3.93 6.04
C VAL A 32 -12.11 -5.29 6.04
N GLU A 33 -11.34 -6.36 6.29
CA GLU A 33 -11.84 -7.74 6.31
C GLU A 33 -12.93 -7.93 7.37
N LYS A 34 -12.69 -7.41 8.58
CA LYS A 34 -13.67 -7.44 9.67
C LYS A 34 -14.94 -6.67 9.34
N ALA A 35 -14.82 -5.47 8.75
CA ALA A 35 -15.98 -4.67 8.37
C ALA A 35 -16.78 -5.32 7.23
N HIS A 36 -16.08 -5.91 6.26
CA HIS A 36 -16.70 -6.64 5.15
C HIS A 36 -17.44 -7.89 5.65
N PHE A 37 -16.79 -8.70 6.49
CA PHE A 37 -17.42 -9.88 7.08
C PHE A 37 -18.70 -9.53 7.85
N LYS A 38 -18.66 -8.47 8.68
CA LYS A 38 -19.86 -8.00 9.39
C LYS A 38 -20.97 -7.56 8.44
N LEU A 39 -20.63 -6.87 7.35
CA LEU A 39 -21.59 -6.42 6.35
C LEU A 39 -22.26 -7.60 5.63
N GLU A 40 -21.49 -8.61 5.22
CA GLU A 40 -22.01 -9.80 4.53
C GLU A 40 -22.88 -10.68 5.42
N HIS A 41 -22.55 -10.77 6.71
CA HIS A 41 -23.27 -11.62 7.67
C HIS A 41 -24.40 -10.88 8.39
N SER A 42 -24.71 -9.65 7.98
CA SER A 42 -25.83 -8.91 8.54
C SER A 42 -27.15 -9.41 7.98
N LEU A 43 -28.06 -9.84 8.86
CA LEU A 43 -29.42 -10.24 8.50
C LEU A 43 -30.32 -9.06 8.09
N VAL A 44 -29.90 -7.84 8.43
CA VAL A 44 -30.65 -6.60 8.17
C VAL A 44 -29.76 -5.63 7.40
N LYS A 45 -30.34 -4.86 6.47
CA LYS A 45 -29.62 -3.75 5.84
C LYS A 45 -29.36 -2.67 6.89
N ASP A 46 -28.14 -2.64 7.40
CA ASP A 46 -27.67 -1.68 8.39
C ASP A 46 -26.70 -0.69 7.73
N GLU A 47 -27.14 0.57 7.60
CA GLU A 47 -26.34 1.65 7.03
C GLU A 47 -25.05 1.91 7.82
N SER A 48 -25.02 1.63 9.12
CA SER A 48 -23.83 1.80 9.95
C SER A 48 -22.72 0.80 9.58
N LEU A 49 -23.09 -0.42 9.18
CA LEU A 49 -22.13 -1.43 8.69
C LEU A 49 -21.57 -1.02 7.34
N PHE A 50 -22.42 -0.48 6.46
CA PHE A 50 -21.97 0.03 5.16
C PHE A 50 -21.00 1.20 5.33
N LEU A 51 -21.30 2.14 6.24
CA LEU A 51 -20.42 3.25 6.58
C LEU A 51 -19.09 2.76 7.18
N SER A 52 -19.14 1.77 8.07
CA SER A 52 -17.95 1.16 8.67
C SER A 52 -17.04 0.53 7.62
N TYR A 53 -17.61 -0.23 6.68
CA TYR A 53 -16.87 -0.81 5.56
C TYR A 53 -16.26 0.27 4.66
N ARG A 54 -17.02 1.31 4.29
CA ARG A 54 -16.51 2.42 3.47
C ARG A 54 -15.35 3.17 4.15
N ASN A 55 -15.44 3.39 5.45
CA ASN A 55 -14.37 4.04 6.22
C ASN A 55 -13.11 3.17 6.26
N ALA A 56 -13.24 1.88 6.55
CA ALA A 56 -12.11 0.96 6.55
C ALA A 56 -11.43 0.92 5.16
N LEU A 57 -12.22 0.79 4.09
CA LEU A 57 -11.72 0.78 2.72
C LEU A 57 -11.03 2.11 2.35
N PHE A 58 -11.56 3.25 2.79
CA PHE A 58 -10.96 4.55 2.57
C PHE A 58 -9.54 4.65 3.16
N PHE A 59 -9.37 4.25 4.43
CA PHE A 59 -8.05 4.29 5.08
C PHE A 59 -7.08 3.31 4.44
N PHE A 60 -7.53 2.10 4.13
CA PHE A 60 -6.71 1.10 3.45
C PHE A 60 -6.23 1.58 2.08
N ARG A 61 -7.14 2.13 1.27
CA ARG A 61 -6.81 2.75 -0.03
C ARG A 61 -5.79 3.88 0.12
N LYS A 62 -5.99 4.77 1.10
CA LYS A 62 -5.06 5.88 1.35
C LYS A 62 -3.65 5.35 1.66
N HIS A 63 -3.57 4.28 2.43
CA HIS A 63 -2.29 3.66 2.76
C HIS A 63 -1.62 3.01 1.53
N ILE A 64 -2.37 2.30 0.69
CA ILE A 64 -1.87 1.79 -0.60
C ILE A 64 -1.35 2.93 -1.49
N SER A 65 -2.11 4.03 -1.59
CA SER A 65 -1.69 5.22 -2.36
C SER A 65 -0.35 5.77 -1.87
N ASN A 66 -0.18 5.90 -0.55
CA ASN A 66 1.08 6.37 0.03
C ASN A 66 2.23 5.40 -0.27
N ALA A 67 2.02 4.08 -0.13
CA ALA A 67 3.04 3.09 -0.44
C ALA A 67 3.48 3.15 -1.92
N ILE A 68 2.53 3.28 -2.85
CA ILE A 68 2.85 3.41 -4.28
C ILE A 68 3.58 4.72 -4.57
N LYS A 69 3.18 5.84 -3.94
CA LYS A 69 3.87 7.14 -4.07
C LYS A 69 5.30 7.09 -3.56
N ASP A 70 5.53 6.44 -2.42
CA ASP A 70 6.87 6.27 -1.85
C ASP A 70 7.74 5.39 -2.76
N GLY A 71 7.20 4.25 -3.21
CA GLY A 71 7.86 3.38 -4.18
C GLY A 71 8.21 4.10 -5.47
N PHE A 72 7.27 4.85 -6.04
CA PHE A 72 7.50 5.68 -7.21
C PHE A 72 8.63 6.69 -6.99
N GLY A 73 8.67 7.35 -5.82
CA GLY A 73 9.74 8.27 -5.45
C GLY A 73 11.13 7.61 -5.41
N LEU A 74 11.22 6.37 -4.90
CA LEU A 74 12.48 5.62 -4.79
C LEU A 74 13.09 5.29 -6.16
N ILE A 75 12.28 4.83 -7.12
CA ILE A 75 12.76 4.37 -8.43
C ILE A 75 12.50 5.35 -9.56
N ARG A 76 12.00 6.57 -9.28
CA ARG A 76 11.54 7.52 -10.31
C ARG A 76 12.54 7.75 -11.45
N ASN A 77 13.83 7.79 -11.13
CA ASN A 77 14.90 8.05 -12.08
C ASN A 77 15.36 6.80 -12.85
N GLN A 78 14.91 5.62 -12.43
CA GLN A 78 15.20 4.33 -13.06
C GLN A 78 14.08 3.88 -13.99
N LEU A 79 12.85 4.38 -13.78
CA LEU A 79 11.68 4.08 -14.59
C LEU A 79 11.86 4.58 -16.02
N ASP A 80 11.46 3.75 -16.98
CA ASP A 80 11.20 4.24 -18.33
C ASP A 80 9.95 5.15 -18.36
N ASP A 81 9.79 5.90 -19.45
CA ASP A 81 8.68 6.86 -19.58
C ASP A 81 7.31 6.17 -19.58
N SER A 82 7.23 4.91 -20.00
CA SER A 82 5.96 4.16 -20.03
C SER A 82 5.51 3.78 -18.63
N ASP A 83 6.38 3.15 -17.86
CA ASP A 83 6.12 2.74 -16.48
C ASP A 83 5.91 3.95 -15.57
N LYS A 84 6.65 5.04 -15.82
CA LYS A 84 6.47 6.31 -15.12
C LYS A 84 5.08 6.89 -15.36
N TYR A 85 4.65 7.01 -16.61
CA TYR A 85 3.32 7.50 -16.96
C TYR A 85 2.23 6.61 -16.35
N GLN A 86 2.43 5.29 -16.37
CA GLN A 86 1.48 4.32 -15.84
C GLN A 86 1.35 4.40 -14.31
N LEU A 87 2.46 4.53 -13.57
CA LEU A 87 2.44 4.75 -12.12
C LEU A 87 1.83 6.10 -11.76
N GLU A 88 2.15 7.17 -12.49
CA GLU A 88 1.53 8.49 -12.28
C GLU A 88 0.01 8.44 -12.51
N ALA A 89 -0.46 7.75 -13.56
CA ALA A 89 -1.88 7.52 -13.80
C ALA A 89 -2.54 6.67 -12.69
N THR A 90 -1.83 5.66 -12.19
CA THR A 90 -2.32 4.81 -11.07
C THR A 90 -2.46 5.62 -9.78
N ILE A 91 -1.50 6.49 -9.49
CA ILE A 91 -1.53 7.41 -8.35
C ILE A 91 -2.70 8.39 -8.48
N GLN A 92 -2.88 9.01 -9.65
CA GLN A 92 -4.00 9.91 -9.91
C GLN A 92 -5.35 9.19 -9.76
N LYS A 93 -5.44 7.94 -10.24
CA LYS A 93 -6.61 7.10 -10.00
C LYS A 93 -6.86 6.97 -8.50
N LEU A 94 -5.90 6.51 -7.71
CA LEU A 94 -6.08 6.32 -6.26
C LEU A 94 -6.49 7.59 -5.49
N ASP A 95 -6.10 8.77 -5.97
CA ASP A 95 -6.48 10.07 -5.40
C ASP A 95 -7.92 10.51 -5.79
N GLY A 96 -8.52 9.89 -6.82
CA GLY A 96 -9.91 10.10 -7.24
C GLY A 96 -10.97 9.45 -6.34
N SER A 97 -12.25 9.65 -6.67
CA SER A 97 -13.39 9.14 -5.90
C SER A 97 -13.97 7.83 -6.45
N LEU A 98 -14.14 6.88 -5.52
CA LEU A 98 -14.82 5.57 -5.60
C LEU A 98 -14.06 4.49 -6.37
N TYR A 99 -13.45 3.58 -5.60
CA TYR A 99 -13.04 2.26 -6.08
C TYR A 99 -13.77 1.20 -5.28
N ASP A 100 -14.16 0.13 -5.95
CA ASP A 100 -14.49 -1.11 -5.25
C ASP A 100 -13.21 -1.89 -4.87
N ILE A 101 -13.39 -2.99 -4.15
CA ILE A 101 -12.28 -3.78 -3.64
C ILE A 101 -11.52 -4.55 -4.73
N ASN A 102 -12.16 -4.82 -5.87
CA ASN A 102 -11.54 -5.53 -6.99
C ASN A 102 -10.62 -4.60 -7.77
N GLU A 103 -11.07 -3.37 -8.05
CA GLU A 103 -10.25 -2.35 -8.69
C GLU A 103 -8.99 -2.04 -7.86
N LEU A 104 -9.13 -2.03 -6.53
CA LEU A 104 -7.99 -1.88 -5.63
C LEU A 104 -7.01 -3.06 -5.75
N GLU A 105 -7.50 -4.29 -5.91
CA GLU A 105 -6.67 -5.48 -6.11
C GLU A 105 -5.90 -5.43 -7.44
N GLU A 106 -6.55 -4.97 -8.51
CA GLU A 106 -5.92 -4.78 -9.82
C GLU A 106 -4.80 -3.74 -9.74
N ILE A 107 -5.07 -2.59 -9.10
CA ILE A 107 -4.06 -1.54 -8.89
C ILE A 107 -2.85 -2.09 -8.14
N VAL A 108 -3.06 -2.78 -7.01
CA VAL A 108 -1.96 -3.31 -6.20
C VAL A 108 -1.17 -4.38 -6.98
N SER A 109 -1.87 -5.26 -7.70
CA SER A 109 -1.22 -6.31 -8.50
C SER A 109 -0.35 -5.72 -9.61
N TYR A 110 -0.85 -4.68 -10.26
CA TYR A 110 -0.13 -3.99 -11.31
C TYR A 110 1.07 -3.19 -10.80
N SER A 111 0.91 -2.41 -9.73
CA SER A 111 2.04 -1.70 -9.10
C SER A 111 3.13 -2.67 -8.67
N ASN A 112 2.77 -3.84 -8.13
CA ASN A 112 3.72 -4.88 -7.80
C ASN A 112 4.47 -5.45 -9.00
N MET A 113 3.82 -5.56 -10.16
CA MET A 113 4.45 -5.98 -11.40
C MET A 113 5.53 -4.99 -11.82
N ILE A 114 5.22 -3.69 -11.84
CA ILE A 114 6.21 -2.64 -12.17
C ILE A 114 7.35 -2.67 -11.15
N PHE A 115 7.05 -2.60 -9.85
CA PHE A 115 8.06 -2.67 -8.79
C PHE A 115 8.84 -4.01 -8.75
N SER A 116 8.45 -5.06 -9.49
CA SER A 116 9.27 -6.29 -9.62
C SER A 116 10.38 -6.14 -10.64
N SER A 117 10.21 -5.22 -11.59
CA SER A 117 11.13 -5.02 -12.69
C SER A 117 12.30 -4.10 -12.32
N TYR A 118 12.25 -3.46 -11.15
CA TYR A 118 13.23 -2.49 -10.70
C TYR A 118 13.77 -2.85 -9.31
N ASP A 119 15.07 -2.63 -9.11
CA ASP A 119 15.68 -2.75 -7.81
C ASP A 119 15.30 -1.52 -6.96
N LEU A 120 14.46 -1.77 -5.97
CA LEU A 120 14.11 -0.80 -4.93
C LEU A 120 15.26 -0.75 -3.92
N ASP A 121 16.40 -0.21 -4.34
CA ASP A 121 17.49 0.14 -3.44
C ASP A 121 17.00 1.24 -2.51
N MET A 122 16.61 0.86 -1.31
CA MET A 122 16.44 1.81 -0.22
C MET A 122 17.81 2.48 0.00
N PRO A 123 17.90 3.81 0.07
CA PRO A 123 19.08 4.41 0.67
C PRO A 123 19.20 3.82 2.07
N LEU A 124 20.19 2.94 2.25
CA LEU A 124 20.61 2.49 3.56
C LEU A 124 20.75 3.76 4.37
N TYR A 125 19.95 3.91 5.44
CA TYR A 125 20.30 4.82 6.52
C TYR A 125 21.69 4.37 6.95
N SER A 126 22.71 5.00 6.39
CA SER A 126 24.08 4.77 6.79
C SER A 126 24.11 5.10 8.27
N LYS A 127 24.57 4.13 9.04
CA LYS A 127 24.87 4.26 10.46
C LYS A 127 25.79 5.47 10.67
N ASN A 128 25.25 6.67 10.83
CA ASN A 128 26.01 7.83 11.28
C ASN A 128 26.05 7.86 12.83
N ASN A 129 26.21 6.69 13.45
CA ASN A 129 26.40 6.54 14.90
C ASN A 129 27.81 6.02 15.25
N GLU A 130 28.77 6.06 14.34
CA GLU A 130 30.17 5.69 14.64
C GLU A 130 31.15 6.88 14.72
N GLU A 131 30.73 8.12 14.41
CA GLU A 131 31.64 9.29 14.51
C GLU A 131 31.55 10.09 15.82
N LEU A 132 30.70 9.69 16.78
CA LEU A 132 30.58 10.38 18.08
C LEU A 132 31.26 9.65 19.26
N SER A 133 32.07 8.61 18.99
CA SER A 133 32.78 7.85 20.05
C SER A 133 34.29 7.81 19.90
N GLN A 134 34.88 8.66 19.05
CA GLN A 134 36.35 8.82 18.96
C GLN A 134 36.85 10.22 19.40
N SER A 135 36.01 10.96 20.14
CA SER A 135 36.39 12.22 20.78
C SER A 135 36.04 12.17 22.27
N ALA A 136 36.71 11.28 23.00
CA ALA A 136 36.78 11.30 24.47
C ALA A 136 38.23 10.99 24.89
#